data_AF-H1KFP3-F1
#
_entry.id   AF-H1KFP3-F1
#
_cell.length_a   1.000
_cell.length_b   1.000
_cell.length_c   1.000
_cell.angle_alpha   90.00
_cell.angle_beta   90.00
_cell.angle_gamma   90.00
#
_symmetry.space_group_name_H-M   'P 1'
#
loop_
_entity.id
_entity.type
_entity.pdbx_description
1 polymer ?
#
loop_
_entity_poly.entity_id
_entity_poly.type
_entity_poly.pdbx_seq_one_letter_code
_entity_poly.pdbx_strand_id
1 'polypeptide(L)'
;MAKKIELPNGRSWPTQNAALGHFKDLLHRYANGAVVDDRFDHDDLLGLLQRYDEAITDGPPKIGVGVDCFMRRLNVREGHYATPGFWVRRADGTETDFSYIHAVRGQPKGRAKEFYDACRAAVQADLLAAKERHFELHGDADGKVPCDLTEHPVAFAEAHIDHAWPTFAQLVITFRAARGWGRDIPDGVLTLPADSQTHTLFADPADAEAFREYHHQAAVLRVVDRTANLSMAAKQRVPKIRRPVAIG
;
A
#
# COMPACT_ATOMS: atom_id res chain seq x y z
N MET A 1 7.45 -4.87 -28.19
CA MET A 1 6.23 -5.70 -28.21
C MET A 1 5.73 -5.87 -26.78
N ALA A 2 4.43 -5.79 -26.52
CA ALA A 2 3.89 -6.08 -25.19
C ALA A 2 4.11 -7.57 -24.88
N LYS A 3 4.55 -7.89 -23.65
CA LYS A 3 4.78 -9.27 -23.23
C LYS A 3 3.42 -9.96 -23.06
N LYS A 4 3.16 -11.00 -23.84
CA LYS A 4 2.02 -11.90 -23.69
C LYS A 4 2.06 -12.55 -22.31
N ILE A 5 0.91 -12.69 -21.67
CA ILE A 5 0.76 -13.42 -20.41
C ILE A 5 0.03 -14.71 -20.72
N GLU A 6 0.60 -15.83 -20.29
CA GLU A 6 0.03 -17.17 -20.43
C GLU A 6 0.03 -17.83 -19.05
N LEU A 7 -1.05 -18.51 -18.73
CA LEU A 7 -1.20 -19.29 -17.50
C LEU A 7 -1.19 -20.79 -17.81
N PRO A 8 -0.83 -21.62 -16.83
CA PRO A 8 -0.81 -23.08 -16.97
C PRO A 8 -2.16 -23.70 -17.38
N ASN A 9 -3.27 -23.04 -17.07
CA ASN A 9 -4.63 -23.47 -17.46
C ASN A 9 -4.98 -23.17 -18.93
N GLY A 10 -4.02 -22.68 -19.74
CA GLY A 10 -4.20 -22.36 -21.16
C GLY A 10 -4.77 -20.97 -21.44
N ARG A 11 -5.13 -20.20 -20.40
CA ARG A 11 -5.61 -18.82 -20.56
C ARG A 11 -4.44 -17.91 -20.93
N SER A 12 -4.71 -16.96 -21.82
CA SER A 12 -3.70 -16.01 -22.24
C SER A 12 -4.27 -14.64 -22.55
N TRP A 13 -3.45 -13.62 -22.33
CA TRP A 13 -3.76 -12.24 -22.63
C TRP A 13 -2.65 -11.62 -23.47
N PRO A 14 -2.99 -10.79 -24.48
CA PRO A 14 -2.02 -10.18 -25.37
C PRO A 14 -1.13 -9.15 -24.68
N THR A 15 -1.56 -8.59 -23.54
CA THR A 15 -0.82 -7.59 -22.78
C THR A 15 -0.99 -7.80 -21.28
N GLN A 16 -0.03 -7.31 -20.49
CA GLN A 16 -0.18 -7.21 -19.03
C GLN A 16 -1.43 -6.41 -18.63
N ASN A 17 -1.74 -5.32 -19.34
CA ASN A 17 -2.92 -4.50 -19.03
C ASN A 17 -4.22 -5.28 -19.20
N ALA A 18 -4.33 -6.13 -20.22
CA ALA A 18 -5.50 -6.98 -20.42
C ALA A 18 -5.65 -8.03 -19.29
N ALA A 19 -4.55 -8.67 -18.89
CA ALA A 19 -4.57 -9.59 -17.75
C ALA A 19 -4.91 -8.87 -16.44
N LEU A 20 -4.34 -7.69 -16.19
CA LEU A 20 -4.66 -6.86 -15.02
C LEU A 20 -6.13 -6.45 -14.98
N GLY A 21 -6.71 -6.12 -16.15
CA GLY A 21 -8.15 -5.84 -16.29
C GLY A 21 -8.99 -7.05 -15.88
N HIS A 22 -8.69 -8.23 -16.46
CA HIS A 22 -9.38 -9.48 -16.13
C HIS A 22 -9.39 -9.79 -14.64
N PHE A 23 -8.22 -9.78 -13.98
CA PHE A 23 -8.15 -10.11 -12.56
C PHE A 23 -8.73 -9.02 -11.65
N LYS A 24 -8.72 -7.76 -12.09
CA LYS A 24 -9.45 -6.68 -11.40
C LYS A 24 -10.96 -6.90 -11.46
N ASP A 25 -11.48 -7.27 -12.62
CA ASP A 25 -12.91 -7.54 -12.80
C ASP A 25 -13.33 -8.82 -12.05
N LEU A 26 -12.48 -9.86 -12.07
CA LEU A 26 -12.63 -11.06 -11.23
C LEU A 26 -12.73 -10.69 -9.75
N LEU A 27 -11.81 -9.87 -9.24
CA LEU A 27 -11.81 -9.45 -7.84
C LEU A 27 -13.12 -8.74 -7.46
N HIS A 28 -13.67 -7.92 -8.35
CA HIS A 28 -14.88 -7.15 -8.09
C HIS A 28 -16.20 -7.91 -8.28
N ARG A 29 -16.17 -9.13 -8.83
CA ARG A 29 -17.35 -10.00 -8.90
C ARG A 29 -17.80 -10.53 -7.53
N TYR A 30 -16.86 -10.63 -6.58
CA TYR A 30 -17.12 -11.22 -5.27
C TYR A 30 -17.30 -10.15 -4.18
N ALA A 31 -18.14 -10.43 -3.17
CA ALA A 31 -18.23 -9.61 -1.97
C ALA A 31 -17.03 -9.85 -1.03
N ASN A 32 -16.75 -8.92 -0.11
CA ASN A 32 -15.72 -9.16 0.91
C ASN A 32 -16.13 -10.33 1.82
N GLY A 33 -15.21 -11.25 2.06
CA GLY A 33 -15.45 -12.50 2.80
C GLY A 33 -16.02 -13.64 1.94
N ALA A 34 -16.42 -13.36 0.70
CA ALA A 34 -16.94 -14.40 -0.20
C ALA A 34 -15.81 -15.30 -0.73
N VAL A 35 -16.12 -16.59 -0.80
CA VAL A 35 -15.32 -17.59 -1.50
C VAL A 35 -15.50 -17.40 -3.01
N VAL A 36 -14.43 -17.61 -3.78
CA VAL A 36 -14.49 -17.69 -5.24
C VAL A 36 -15.03 -19.06 -5.61
N ASP A 37 -16.34 -19.13 -5.86
CA ASP A 37 -17.11 -20.35 -6.10
C ASP A 37 -17.31 -20.68 -7.58
N ASP A 38 -17.15 -19.71 -8.48
CA ASP A 38 -17.10 -19.97 -9.92
C ASP A 38 -15.85 -20.78 -10.27
N ARG A 39 -16.06 -21.90 -10.95
CA ARG A 39 -15.00 -22.83 -11.32
C ARG A 39 -13.95 -22.19 -12.24
N PHE A 40 -14.37 -21.37 -13.21
CA PHE A 40 -13.42 -20.78 -14.17
C PHE A 40 -12.58 -19.68 -13.50
N ASP A 41 -13.18 -18.94 -12.59
CA ASP A 41 -12.46 -17.97 -11.77
C ASP A 41 -11.45 -18.64 -10.83
N HIS A 42 -11.87 -19.74 -10.21
CA HIS A 42 -10.99 -20.56 -9.38
C HIS A 42 -9.80 -21.09 -10.19
N ASP A 43 -10.05 -21.66 -11.37
CA ASP A 43 -9.01 -22.17 -12.26
C ASP A 43 -8.06 -21.05 -12.76
N ASP A 44 -8.59 -19.85 -13.06
CA ASP A 44 -7.79 -18.68 -13.44
C ASP A 44 -6.90 -18.20 -12.28
N LEU A 45 -7.42 -18.16 -11.05
CA LEU A 45 -6.65 -17.78 -9.86
C LEU A 45 -5.59 -18.84 -9.50
N LEU A 46 -5.89 -20.12 -9.66
CA LEU A 46 -4.92 -21.20 -9.46
C LEU A 46 -3.76 -21.08 -10.45
N GLY A 47 -4.06 -20.90 -11.74
CA GLY A 47 -3.05 -20.69 -12.77
C GLY A 47 -2.22 -19.42 -12.52
N LEU A 48 -2.85 -18.35 -12.03
CA LEU A 48 -2.16 -17.12 -11.66
C LEU A 48 -1.26 -17.30 -10.43
N LEU A 49 -1.71 -18.05 -9.43
CA LEU A 49 -0.94 -18.32 -8.21
C LEU A 49 0.27 -19.20 -8.50
N GLN A 50 0.13 -20.21 -9.38
CA GLN A 50 1.26 -21.01 -9.84
C GLN A 50 2.31 -20.13 -10.52
N ARG A 51 1.87 -19.24 -11.40
CA ARG A 51 2.77 -18.26 -12.03
C ARG A 51 3.44 -17.34 -11.00
N TYR A 52 2.75 -16.95 -9.92
CA TYR A 52 3.33 -16.17 -8.84
C TYR A 52 4.49 -16.94 -8.19
N ASP A 53 4.24 -18.17 -7.75
CA ASP A 53 5.22 -19.00 -7.04
C ASP A 53 6.43 -19.37 -7.94
N GLU A 54 6.22 -19.51 -9.26
CA GLU A 54 7.31 -19.73 -10.22
C GLU A 54 8.21 -18.50 -10.41
N ALA A 55 7.64 -17.29 -10.34
CA ALA A 55 8.34 -16.05 -10.69
C ALA A 55 8.87 -15.27 -9.48
N ILE A 56 8.32 -15.49 -8.29
CA ILE A 56 8.58 -14.72 -7.07
C ILE A 56 9.00 -15.68 -5.96
N THR A 57 10.30 -15.72 -5.66
CA THR A 57 10.94 -16.73 -4.79
C THR A 57 11.54 -16.14 -3.52
N ASP A 58 11.24 -14.89 -3.21
CA ASP A 58 11.73 -14.14 -2.05
C ASP A 58 11.01 -14.49 -0.74
N GLY A 59 9.98 -15.35 -0.79
CA GLY A 59 9.28 -15.89 0.37
C GLY A 59 8.74 -17.30 0.13
N PRO A 60 8.05 -17.89 1.12
CA PRO A 60 7.41 -19.20 0.96
C PRO A 60 6.40 -19.20 -0.20
N PRO A 61 6.26 -20.33 -0.91
CA PRO A 61 5.26 -20.45 -1.96
C PRO A 61 3.85 -20.23 -1.38
N LYS A 62 3.05 -19.43 -2.06
CA LYS A 62 1.69 -19.11 -1.63
C LYS A 62 0.78 -20.35 -1.72
N ILE A 63 1.05 -21.26 -2.66
CA ILE A 63 0.34 -22.56 -2.77
C ILE A 63 0.58 -23.43 -1.52
N GLY A 64 1.81 -23.45 -0.98
CA GLY A 64 2.18 -24.29 0.16
C GLY A 64 1.80 -25.77 -0.04
N VAL A 65 0.99 -26.32 0.87
CA VAL A 65 0.52 -27.73 0.84
C VAL A 65 -0.62 -28.00 -0.14
N GLY A 66 -1.03 -27.02 -0.92
CA GLY A 66 -2.16 -27.09 -1.85
C GLY A 66 -3.25 -26.07 -1.50
N VAL A 67 -4.09 -25.74 -2.48
CA VAL A 67 -5.17 -24.76 -2.36
C VAL A 67 -6.47 -25.46 -1.96
N ASP A 68 -7.12 -24.99 -0.88
CA ASP A 68 -8.51 -25.34 -0.55
C ASP A 68 -9.49 -24.42 -1.29
N CYS A 69 -9.36 -23.10 -1.08
CA CYS A 69 -10.18 -22.13 -1.80
C CYS A 69 -9.50 -20.75 -1.94
N PHE A 70 -10.06 -19.93 -2.83
CA PHE A 70 -9.76 -18.49 -2.90
C PHE A 70 -10.89 -17.67 -2.29
N MET A 71 -10.57 -16.49 -1.76
CA MET A 71 -11.53 -15.55 -1.22
C MET A 71 -11.15 -14.13 -1.59
N ARG A 72 -12.15 -13.26 -1.66
CA ARG A 72 -11.91 -11.81 -1.62
C ARG A 72 -11.94 -11.35 -0.17
N ARG A 73 -10.90 -10.63 0.28
CA ARG A 73 -10.92 -9.93 1.58
C ARG A 73 -10.39 -8.51 1.45
N LEU A 74 -10.65 -7.71 2.47
CA LEU A 74 -10.02 -6.41 2.62
C LEU A 74 -8.67 -6.58 3.30
N ASN A 75 -7.62 -6.07 2.66
CA ASN A 75 -6.31 -5.89 3.28
C ASN A 75 -6.40 -4.63 4.14
N VAL A 76 -6.68 -4.82 5.43
CA VAL A 76 -6.79 -3.75 6.42
C VAL A 76 -5.40 -3.41 6.94
N ARG A 77 -5.15 -2.11 7.12
CA ARG A 77 -3.94 -1.59 7.75
C ARG A 77 -4.33 -0.39 8.60
N GLU A 78 -3.79 -0.32 9.80
CA GLU A 78 -4.01 0.80 10.71
C GLU A 78 -3.70 2.14 10.03
N GLY A 79 -4.59 3.12 10.17
CA GLY A 79 -4.46 4.44 9.55
C GLY A 79 -4.58 4.47 8.02
N HIS A 80 -4.90 3.36 7.34
CA HIS A 80 -4.98 3.31 5.89
C HIS A 80 -6.31 2.77 5.35
N TYR A 81 -6.62 3.17 4.11
CA TYR A 81 -7.76 2.61 3.40
C TYR A 81 -7.57 1.12 3.18
N ALA A 82 -8.55 0.35 3.59
CA ALA A 82 -8.61 -1.07 3.31
C ALA A 82 -8.78 -1.28 1.80
N THR A 83 -7.92 -2.08 1.19
CA THR A 83 -8.02 -2.39 -0.25
C THR A 83 -8.41 -3.84 -0.46
N PRO A 84 -9.29 -4.16 -1.42
CA PRO A 84 -9.63 -5.54 -1.71
C PRO A 84 -8.41 -6.29 -2.28
N GLY A 85 -8.28 -7.56 -1.90
CA GLY A 85 -7.23 -8.46 -2.37
C GLY A 85 -7.70 -9.91 -2.42
N PHE A 86 -6.97 -10.73 -3.17
CA PHE A 86 -7.18 -12.17 -3.18
C PHE A 86 -6.44 -12.83 -2.03
N TRP A 87 -7.14 -13.71 -1.35
CA TRP A 87 -6.63 -14.56 -0.30
C TRP A 87 -6.76 -16.01 -0.73
N VAL A 88 -5.75 -16.81 -0.41
CA VAL A 88 -5.78 -18.26 -0.57
C VAL A 88 -5.86 -18.88 0.82
N ARG A 89 -6.81 -19.81 0.99
CA ARG A 89 -6.80 -20.77 2.09
C ARG A 89 -6.18 -22.05 1.57
N ARG A 90 -5.15 -22.53 2.25
CA ARG A 90 -4.45 -23.76 1.92
C ARG A 90 -5.18 -24.98 2.46
N ALA A 91 -4.81 -26.17 1.98
CA ALA A 91 -5.42 -27.43 2.40
C ALA A 91 -5.26 -27.75 3.90
N ASP A 92 -4.26 -27.17 4.57
CA ASP A 92 -4.06 -27.26 6.03
C ASP A 92 -4.86 -26.21 6.82
N GLY A 93 -5.66 -25.39 6.14
CA GLY A 93 -6.46 -24.32 6.74
C GLY A 93 -5.70 -23.01 6.98
N THR A 94 -4.39 -22.95 6.73
CA THR A 94 -3.63 -21.69 6.80
C THR A 94 -4.02 -20.75 5.67
N GLU A 95 -3.88 -19.45 5.87
CA GLU A 95 -4.33 -18.43 4.93
C GLU A 95 -3.23 -17.40 4.64
N THR A 96 -3.17 -16.91 3.41
CA THR A 96 -2.22 -15.87 3.00
C THR A 96 -2.81 -15.07 1.84
N ASP A 97 -2.39 -13.82 1.68
CA ASP A 97 -2.77 -13.00 0.53
C ASP A 97 -1.72 -13.11 -0.60
N PHE A 98 -2.16 -12.80 -1.82
CA PHE A 98 -1.24 -12.62 -2.94
C PHE A 98 -1.67 -11.48 -3.86
N SER A 99 -0.68 -10.81 -4.45
CA SER A 99 -0.89 -9.69 -5.36
C SER A 99 -1.06 -10.19 -6.79
N TYR A 100 -2.28 -10.15 -7.32
CA TYR A 100 -2.52 -10.46 -8.74
C TYR A 100 -1.71 -9.55 -9.68
N ILE A 101 -1.40 -8.32 -9.24
CA ILE A 101 -0.57 -7.39 -10.00
C ILE A 101 0.86 -7.92 -10.13
N HIS A 102 1.44 -8.44 -9.04
CA HIS A 102 2.78 -9.04 -9.05
C HIS A 102 2.79 -10.33 -9.84
N ALA A 103 1.75 -11.18 -9.68
CA ALA A 103 1.61 -12.43 -10.43
C ALA A 103 1.55 -12.19 -11.96
N VAL A 104 0.73 -11.22 -12.41
CA VAL A 104 0.64 -10.86 -13.83
C VAL A 104 1.98 -10.31 -14.34
N ARG A 105 2.65 -9.47 -13.55
CA ARG A 105 3.96 -8.91 -13.92
C ARG A 105 5.09 -9.95 -13.89
N GLY A 106 4.95 -10.99 -13.07
CA GLY A 106 5.98 -12.00 -12.81
C GLY A 106 7.21 -11.40 -12.11
N GLN A 107 7.00 -10.38 -11.28
CA GLN A 107 8.06 -9.70 -10.54
C GLN A 107 7.50 -9.25 -9.18
N PRO A 108 8.30 -9.36 -8.11
CA PRO A 108 7.91 -8.83 -6.81
C PRO A 108 7.88 -7.29 -6.84
N LYS A 109 7.46 -6.71 -5.72
CA LYS A 109 7.57 -5.27 -5.52
C LYS A 109 9.06 -4.88 -5.53
N GLY A 110 9.42 -3.84 -6.27
CA GLY A 110 10.82 -3.39 -6.30
C GLY A 110 11.27 -2.81 -4.95
N ARG A 111 12.53 -3.06 -4.55
CA ARG A 111 13.09 -2.66 -3.23
C ARG A 111 12.89 -1.18 -2.88
N ALA A 112 13.03 -0.28 -3.84
CA ALA A 112 12.79 1.15 -3.60
C ALA A 112 11.36 1.44 -3.15
N LYS A 113 10.38 0.70 -3.68
CA LYS A 113 8.98 0.81 -3.28
C LYS A 113 8.72 0.12 -1.94
N GLU A 114 9.38 -1.01 -1.67
CA GLU A 114 9.32 -1.69 -0.38
C GLU A 114 9.83 -0.80 0.74
N PHE A 115 10.98 -0.15 0.53
CA PHE A 115 11.53 0.84 1.46
C PHE A 115 10.59 2.02 1.69
N TYR A 116 9.99 2.54 0.62
CA TYR A 116 8.98 3.58 0.72
C TYR A 116 7.79 3.13 1.58
N ASP A 117 7.30 1.90 1.38
CA ASP A 117 6.18 1.35 2.13
C ASP A 117 6.55 1.13 3.62
N ALA A 118 7.79 0.72 3.93
CA ALA A 118 8.33 0.60 5.28
C ALA A 118 8.44 1.97 5.98
N CYS A 119 8.98 2.98 5.30
CA CYS A 119 8.96 4.37 5.77
C CYS A 119 7.55 4.84 6.10
N ARG A 120 6.57 4.57 5.22
CA ARG A 120 5.18 4.96 5.46
C ARG A 120 4.61 4.27 6.69
N ALA A 121 4.87 2.98 6.86
CA ALA A 121 4.42 2.23 8.03
C ALA A 121 5.00 2.81 9.33
N ALA A 122 6.29 3.19 9.33
CA ALA A 122 6.98 3.70 10.52
C ALA A 122 6.39 4.99 11.11
N VAL A 123 5.71 5.83 10.31
CA VAL A 123 5.14 7.11 10.78
C VAL A 123 3.61 7.13 10.80
N GLN A 124 2.97 6.02 10.45
CA GLN A 124 1.53 6.03 10.20
C GLN A 124 0.71 6.30 11.46
N ALA A 125 1.12 5.71 12.59
CA ALA A 125 0.47 5.92 13.88
C ALA A 125 0.58 7.38 14.33
N ASP A 126 1.75 8.01 14.18
CA ASP A 126 1.95 9.41 14.55
C ASP A 126 1.14 10.35 13.66
N LEU A 127 1.05 10.08 12.36
CA LEU A 127 0.23 10.87 11.44
C LEU A 127 -1.25 10.78 11.79
N LEU A 128 -1.74 9.62 12.22
CA LEU A 128 -3.12 9.44 12.67
C LEU A 128 -3.38 10.22 13.97
N ALA A 129 -2.52 10.05 14.97
CA ALA A 129 -2.63 10.76 16.25
C ALA A 129 -2.53 12.28 16.07
N ALA A 130 -1.61 12.76 15.22
CA ALA A 130 -1.49 14.17 14.89
C ALA A 130 -2.75 14.72 14.21
N LYS A 131 -3.39 13.92 13.34
CA LYS A 131 -4.67 14.28 12.72
C LYS A 131 -5.78 14.37 13.76
N GLU A 132 -5.91 13.38 14.64
CA GLU A 132 -6.92 13.37 15.72
C GLU A 132 -6.81 14.61 16.58
N ARG A 133 -5.62 14.89 17.12
CA ARG A 133 -5.36 16.10 17.92
C ARG A 133 -5.66 17.39 17.16
N HIS A 134 -5.33 17.47 15.87
CA HIS A 134 -5.62 18.66 15.08
C HIS A 134 -7.13 18.92 14.95
N PHE A 135 -7.92 17.86 14.75
CA PHE A 135 -9.38 17.96 14.70
C PHE A 135 -9.98 18.29 16.06
N GLU A 136 -9.44 17.75 17.15
CA GLU A 136 -9.86 18.10 18.51
C GLU A 136 -9.60 19.57 18.85
N LEU A 137 -8.44 20.10 18.45
CA LEU A 137 -8.02 21.47 18.77
C LEU A 137 -8.66 22.54 17.87
N HIS A 138 -8.99 22.20 16.63
CA HIS A 138 -9.40 23.17 15.61
C HIS A 138 -10.75 22.88 14.95
N GLY A 139 -11.43 21.82 15.37
CA GLY A 139 -12.77 21.48 14.91
C GLY A 139 -13.77 22.61 15.23
N ASP A 140 -14.64 22.90 14.27
CA ASP A 140 -15.83 23.72 14.51
C ASP A 140 -16.89 22.93 15.30
N ALA A 141 -18.09 23.50 15.45
CA ALA A 141 -19.19 22.86 16.17
C ALA A 141 -19.63 21.51 15.57
N ASP A 142 -19.33 21.26 14.29
CA ASP A 142 -19.61 20.00 13.59
C ASP A 142 -18.37 19.07 13.57
N GLY A 143 -17.29 19.43 14.27
CA GLY A 143 -16.04 18.69 14.28
C GLY A 143 -15.27 18.74 12.95
N LYS A 144 -15.50 19.77 12.13
CA LYS A 144 -14.81 19.96 10.85
C LYS A 144 -13.68 20.95 10.99
N VAL A 145 -12.62 20.72 10.22
CA VAL A 145 -11.51 21.68 10.12
C VAL A 145 -11.44 22.22 8.70
N PRO A 146 -11.05 23.49 8.50
CA PRO A 146 -10.90 24.05 7.16
C PRO A 146 -9.73 23.39 6.41
N CYS A 147 -9.98 22.97 5.16
CA CYS A 147 -8.95 22.47 4.25
C CYS A 147 -7.93 23.57 3.92
N ASP A 148 -6.63 23.30 4.04
CA ASP A 148 -5.59 24.31 3.78
C ASP A 148 -5.51 24.73 2.30
N LEU A 149 -6.02 23.91 1.39
CA LEU A 149 -6.09 24.21 -0.04
C LEU A 149 -7.32 25.06 -0.38
N THR A 150 -8.50 24.55 -0.05
CA THR A 150 -9.80 25.06 -0.53
C THR A 150 -10.54 25.89 0.50
N GLU A 151 -10.12 25.86 1.76
CA GLU A 151 -10.74 26.55 2.91
C GLU A 151 -12.11 26.01 3.33
N HIS A 152 -12.72 25.17 2.48
CA HIS A 152 -13.95 24.47 2.83
C HIS A 152 -13.75 23.58 4.07
N PRO A 153 -14.72 23.56 5.00
CA PRO A 153 -14.71 22.65 6.13
C PRO A 153 -14.70 21.19 5.66
N VAL A 154 -13.81 20.37 6.21
CA VAL A 154 -13.70 18.94 5.92
C VAL A 154 -13.88 18.14 7.21
N ALA A 155 -14.66 17.06 7.14
CA ALA A 155 -14.77 16.14 8.27
C ALA A 155 -13.53 15.25 8.37
N PHE A 156 -13.31 14.66 9.55
CA PHE A 156 -12.18 13.78 9.80
C PHE A 156 -12.07 12.65 8.77
N ALA A 157 -13.18 12.02 8.42
CA ALA A 157 -13.21 10.93 7.44
C ALA A 157 -12.84 11.38 6.01
N GLU A 158 -13.10 12.63 5.65
CA GLU A 158 -12.90 13.20 4.31
C GLU A 158 -11.51 13.80 4.14
N ALA A 159 -10.84 14.10 5.25
CA ALA A 159 -9.56 14.76 5.28
C ALA A 159 -8.35 13.81 5.14
N HIS A 160 -7.30 14.29 4.50
CA HIS A 160 -5.95 13.70 4.43
C HIS A 160 -4.94 14.57 5.17
N ILE A 161 -3.94 13.93 5.78
CA ILE A 161 -2.70 14.61 6.15
C ILE A 161 -1.81 14.63 4.90
N ASP A 162 -1.49 15.83 4.45
CA ASP A 162 -0.60 16.05 3.31
C ASP A 162 0.77 16.55 3.79
N HIS A 163 1.83 15.99 3.22
CA HIS A 163 3.20 16.49 3.38
C HIS A 163 3.38 17.71 2.48
N ALA A 164 3.01 18.88 2.99
CA ALA A 164 3.06 20.14 2.28
C ALA A 164 4.48 20.41 1.74
N TRP A 165 5.48 20.26 2.61
CA TRP A 165 6.89 20.31 2.23
C TRP A 165 7.80 19.70 3.31
N PRO A 166 8.90 19.02 2.91
CA PRO A 166 9.08 18.38 1.62
C PRO A 166 8.03 17.26 1.45
N THR A 167 7.86 16.80 0.22
CA THR A 167 6.93 15.69 -0.06
C THR A 167 7.42 14.41 0.61
N PHE A 168 6.52 13.47 0.92
CA PHE A 168 6.93 12.19 1.52
C PHE A 168 7.98 11.45 0.68
N ALA A 169 7.86 11.50 -0.66
CA ALA A 169 8.86 10.90 -1.55
C ALA A 169 10.25 11.55 -1.39
N GLN A 170 10.31 12.88 -1.23
CA GLN A 170 11.58 13.57 -0.95
C GLN A 170 12.15 13.14 0.41
N LEU A 171 11.32 13.07 1.47
CA LEU A 171 11.76 12.59 2.79
C LEU A 171 12.38 11.19 2.72
N VAL A 172 11.73 10.26 2.01
CA VAL A 172 12.24 8.89 1.83
C VAL A 172 13.58 8.89 1.09
N ILE A 173 13.70 9.67 0.01
CA ILE A 173 14.94 9.75 -0.78
C ILE A 173 16.09 10.36 0.02
N THR A 174 15.84 11.45 0.75
CA THR A 174 16.88 12.15 1.52
C THR A 174 17.28 11.35 2.76
N PHE A 175 16.35 10.67 3.43
CA PHE A 175 16.67 9.72 4.50
C PHE A 175 17.54 8.57 3.99
N ARG A 176 17.16 7.95 2.86
CA ARG A 176 17.94 6.87 2.25
C ARG A 176 19.37 7.33 1.91
N ALA A 177 19.53 8.56 1.41
CA ALA A 177 20.85 9.14 1.18
C ALA A 177 21.63 9.37 2.49
N ALA A 178 20.99 9.90 3.53
CA ALA A 178 21.60 10.15 4.84
C ALA A 178 22.08 8.87 5.53
N ARG A 179 21.42 7.73 5.30
CA ARG A 179 21.84 6.40 5.78
C ARG A 179 22.97 5.78 4.95
N GLY A 180 23.41 6.42 3.86
CA GLY A 180 24.38 5.85 2.91
C GLY A 180 23.79 4.79 1.97
N TRP A 181 22.47 4.65 1.91
CA TRP A 181 21.76 3.64 1.12
C TRP A 181 21.33 4.15 -0.26
N GLY A 182 21.85 5.29 -0.72
CA GLY A 182 21.40 5.97 -1.94
C GLY A 182 21.54 5.12 -3.21
N ARG A 183 22.55 4.25 -3.29
CA ARG A 183 22.75 3.32 -4.41
C ARG A 183 21.83 2.12 -4.29
N ASP A 184 21.98 1.35 -3.22
CA ASP A 184 21.23 0.13 -2.93
C ASP A 184 20.77 0.11 -1.47
N ILE A 185 19.63 -0.54 -1.21
CA ILE A 185 19.13 -0.78 0.16
C ILE A 185 19.77 -2.08 0.63
N PRO A 186 20.59 -2.08 1.70
CA PRO A 186 21.25 -3.30 2.18
C PRO A 186 20.26 -4.42 2.51
N ASP A 187 20.73 -5.66 2.37
CA ASP A 187 19.97 -6.83 2.82
C ASP A 187 19.78 -6.80 4.33
N GLY A 188 18.63 -7.29 4.78
CA GLY A 188 18.26 -7.28 6.19
C GLY A 188 17.72 -5.94 6.71
N VAL A 189 17.73 -4.84 5.93
CA VAL A 189 17.09 -3.58 6.36
C VAL A 189 15.57 -3.68 6.36
N LEU A 190 15.03 -4.44 5.41
CA LEU A 190 13.59 -4.65 5.25
C LEU A 190 13.23 -6.09 5.61
N THR A 191 12.05 -6.27 6.19
CA THR A 191 11.50 -7.61 6.46
C THR A 191 11.31 -8.39 5.16
N LEU A 192 11.67 -9.68 5.18
CA LEU A 192 11.29 -10.61 4.11
C LEU A 192 9.77 -10.83 4.10
N PRO A 193 9.16 -11.13 2.94
CA PRO A 193 7.75 -11.49 2.88
C PRO A 193 7.41 -12.70 3.77
N ALA A 194 6.40 -12.55 4.62
CA ALA A 194 5.85 -13.61 5.46
C ALA A 194 4.35 -13.82 5.21
N ASP A 195 3.80 -14.94 5.71
CA ASP A 195 2.37 -15.20 5.62
C ASP A 195 1.56 -14.16 6.42
N SER A 196 0.44 -13.72 5.83
CA SER A 196 -0.39 -12.62 6.34
C SER A 196 0.33 -11.27 6.50
N GLN A 197 1.55 -11.13 5.98
CA GLN A 197 2.24 -9.86 5.91
C GLN A 197 1.86 -9.12 4.64
N THR A 198 0.93 -8.18 4.77
CA THR A 198 0.42 -7.39 3.65
C THR A 198 1.32 -6.21 3.26
N HIS A 199 2.37 -5.92 4.04
CA HIS A 199 3.26 -4.79 3.81
C HIS A 199 4.68 -5.00 4.36
N THR A 200 5.64 -4.36 3.70
CA THR A 200 7.05 -4.34 4.11
C THR A 200 7.24 -3.43 5.33
N LEU A 201 8.05 -3.88 6.28
CA LEU A 201 8.50 -3.10 7.44
C LEU A 201 10.03 -2.99 7.45
N PHE A 202 10.57 -2.08 8.28
CA PHE A 202 11.97 -2.16 8.67
C PHE A 202 12.16 -3.41 9.55
N ALA A 203 13.23 -4.17 9.31
CA ALA A 203 13.51 -5.36 10.10
C ALA A 203 14.07 -4.99 11.48
N ASP A 204 14.89 -3.94 11.56
CA ASP A 204 15.38 -3.38 12.81
C ASP A 204 14.46 -2.23 13.26
N PRO A 205 13.85 -2.31 14.46
CA PRO A 205 13.07 -1.21 15.04
C PRO A 205 13.85 0.11 15.13
N ALA A 206 15.19 0.07 15.26
CA ALA A 206 16.02 1.28 15.29
C ALA A 206 16.02 2.03 13.95
N ASP A 207 15.90 1.34 12.82
CA ASP A 207 15.78 1.99 11.51
C ASP A 207 14.40 2.65 11.33
N ALA A 208 13.35 2.03 11.87
CA ALA A 208 12.01 2.61 11.90
C ALA A 208 11.99 3.89 12.74
N GLU A 209 12.56 3.86 13.94
CA GLU A 209 12.65 5.03 14.82
C GLU A 209 13.52 6.13 14.20
N ALA A 210 14.65 5.77 13.58
CA ALA A 210 15.50 6.74 12.89
C ALA A 210 14.76 7.44 11.74
N PHE A 211 13.93 6.72 10.96
CA PHE A 211 13.11 7.36 9.95
C PHE A 211 12.02 8.25 10.56
N ARG A 212 11.40 7.80 11.66
CA ARG A 212 10.37 8.53 12.37
C ARG A 212 10.89 9.87 12.91
N GLU A 213 12.03 9.86 13.61
CA GLU A 213 12.70 11.09 14.09
C GLU A 213 13.07 12.03 12.92
N TYR A 214 13.65 11.47 11.86
CA TYR A 214 14.00 12.24 10.66
C TYR A 214 12.77 12.88 10.02
N HIS A 215 11.66 12.13 9.95
CA HIS A 215 10.38 12.62 9.44
C HIS A 215 9.82 13.74 10.31
N HIS A 216 9.80 13.58 11.62
CA HIS A 216 9.25 14.57 12.56
C HIS A 216 10.02 15.91 12.49
N GLN A 217 11.34 15.86 12.33
CA GLN A 217 12.18 17.05 12.24
C GLN A 217 12.01 17.82 10.92
N ALA A 218 11.70 17.12 9.83
CA ALA A 218 11.73 17.69 8.49
C ALA A 218 10.35 17.97 7.88
N ALA A 219 9.32 17.22 8.28
CA ALA A 219 8.02 17.27 7.63
C ALA A 219 7.19 18.47 8.08
N VAL A 220 6.69 19.23 7.10
CA VAL A 220 5.63 20.22 7.32
C VAL A 220 4.32 19.64 6.80
N LEU A 221 3.39 19.43 7.73
CA LEU A 221 2.11 18.76 7.49
C LEU A 221 0.94 19.74 7.47
N ARG A 222 -0.12 19.40 6.74
CA ARG A 222 -1.39 20.15 6.72
C ARG A 222 -2.58 19.22 6.52
N VAL A 223 -3.77 19.71 6.87
CA VAL A 223 -5.03 19.01 6.57
C VAL A 223 -5.60 19.47 5.23
N VAL A 224 -5.94 18.53 4.37
CA VAL A 224 -6.55 18.80 3.06
C VAL A 224 -7.73 17.88 2.78
N ASP A 225 -8.69 18.34 1.99
CA ASP A 225 -9.74 17.50 1.42
C ASP A 225 -9.12 16.41 0.53
N ARG A 226 -9.57 15.16 0.67
CA ARG A 226 -9.09 14.02 -0.12
C ARG A 226 -9.24 14.24 -1.63
N THR A 227 -10.39 14.73 -2.07
CA THR A 227 -10.71 14.87 -3.50
C THR A 227 -9.87 15.99 -4.11
N ALA A 228 -9.80 17.12 -3.42
CA ALA A 228 -8.95 18.24 -3.81
C ALA A 228 -7.48 17.81 -3.90
N ASN A 229 -6.98 17.07 -2.90
CA ASN A 229 -5.60 16.57 -2.87
C ASN A 229 -5.27 15.68 -4.08
N LEU A 230 -6.16 14.75 -4.43
CA LEU A 230 -5.99 13.84 -5.57
C LEU A 230 -6.09 14.54 -6.92
N SER A 231 -6.82 15.66 -7.00
CA SER A 231 -7.00 16.44 -8.23
C SER A 231 -5.84 17.40 -8.55
N MET A 232 -4.95 17.67 -7.58
CA MET A 232 -3.83 18.58 -7.79
C MET A 232 -2.70 17.95 -8.62
N ALA A 233 -2.33 18.63 -9.70
CA ALA A 233 -1.12 18.28 -10.45
C ALA A 233 0.14 18.59 -9.62
N ALA A 234 1.14 17.70 -9.65
CA ALA A 234 2.42 17.88 -8.93
C ALA A 234 3.16 19.21 -9.22
N LYS A 235 2.81 19.90 -10.32
CA LYS A 235 3.36 21.19 -10.75
C LYS A 235 2.76 22.41 -10.03
N GLN A 236 1.67 22.28 -9.27
CA GLN A 236 1.05 23.39 -8.52
C GLN A 236 1.59 23.57 -7.09
N ARG A 237 2.74 22.96 -6.76
CA ARG A 237 3.32 22.94 -5.41
C ARG A 237 4.00 24.25 -5.00
N VAL A 238 3.22 25.32 -4.84
CA VAL A 238 3.57 26.32 -3.82
C VAL A 238 2.90 25.84 -2.53
N PRO A 239 3.66 25.44 -1.50
CA PRO A 239 3.07 24.91 -0.27
C PRO A 239 2.29 26.02 0.45
N LYS A 240 0.96 26.02 0.26
CA LYS A 240 0.03 26.81 1.06
C LYS A 240 -0.19 26.09 2.38
N ILE A 241 0.43 26.61 3.44
CA ILE A 241 0.27 26.12 4.81
C ILE A 241 -0.36 27.27 5.59
N ARG A 242 -1.56 27.04 6.12
CA ARG A 242 -2.27 28.01 6.96
C ARG A 242 -2.37 27.53 8.39
N ARG A 243 -2.65 26.25 8.56
CA ARG A 243 -2.68 25.60 9.88
C ARG A 243 -1.78 24.38 9.84
N PRO A 244 -0.49 24.54 10.19
CA PRO A 244 0.42 23.40 10.23
C PRO A 244 -0.09 22.36 11.24
N VAL A 245 0.01 21.09 10.88
CA VAL A 245 -0.29 19.98 11.79
C VAL A 245 0.99 19.63 12.55
N ALA A 246 0.94 19.75 13.87
CA ALA A 246 2.05 19.39 14.74
C ALA A 246 2.18 17.86 14.84
N ILE A 247 3.34 17.35 14.46
CA ILE A 247 3.74 15.95 14.70
C ILE A 247 4.68 15.95 15.92
N GLY A 248 4.37 15.11 16.90
CA GLY A 248 4.95 15.14 18.24
C GLY A 248 4.19 14.25 19.20
#